data_AF-A0A444J9X8-F1
#
_entry.id   AF-A0A444J9X8-F1
#
_cell.length_a   1.000
_cell.length_b   1.000
_cell.length_c   1.000
_cell.angle_alpha   90.00
_cell.angle_beta   90.00
_cell.angle_gamma   90.00
#
_symmetry.space_group_name_H-M   'P 1'
#
loop_
_entity.id
_entity.type
_entity.pdbx_description
1 polymer ?
#
loop_
_entity_poly.entity_id
_entity_poly.type
_entity_poly.pdbx_seq_one_letter_code
_entity_poly.pdbx_strand_id
1 'polypeptide(L)'
;PNISESQGKQIVNYLIIQQKRREKLAAEASGASVKIGRNMVEQKCSFCHGLDRLYMVNKTREEWVRTVENMIGYSEQADFLSPHEKEAVIEFLSSLSSSRSEGAK
;
A
#
# COMPACT_ATOMS: atom_id res chain seq x y z
N PRO A 1 -10.48 -10.78 44.86
CA PRO A 1 -10.95 -10.84 43.45
C PRO A 1 -9.77 -11.10 42.51
N ASN A 2 -9.57 -12.37 42.14
CA ASN A 2 -8.51 -12.80 41.24
C ASN A 2 -9.13 -13.55 40.05
N ILE A 3 -8.57 -13.34 38.86
CA ILE A 3 -8.93 -14.09 37.66
C ILE A 3 -8.51 -15.55 37.89
N SER A 4 -9.44 -16.50 37.77
CA SER A 4 -9.11 -17.92 37.85
C SER A 4 -8.28 -18.37 36.65
N GLU A 5 -7.58 -19.48 36.75
CA GLU A 5 -6.81 -20.03 35.62
C GLU A 5 -7.69 -20.26 34.37
N SER A 6 -8.95 -20.67 34.56
CA SER A 6 -9.91 -20.87 33.47
C SER A 6 -10.33 -19.54 32.82
N GLN A 7 -10.60 -18.51 33.62
CA GLN A 7 -10.92 -17.17 33.11
C GLN A 7 -9.71 -16.55 32.39
N GLY A 8 -8.50 -16.77 32.89
CA GLY A 8 -7.26 -16.33 32.25
C GLY A 8 -7.09 -16.94 30.86
N LYS A 9 -7.31 -18.26 30.72
CA LYS A 9 -7.26 -18.95 29.42
C LYS A 9 -8.29 -18.41 28.42
N GLN A 10 -9.51 -18.13 28.89
CA GLN A 10 -10.56 -17.55 28.05
C GLN A 10 -10.19 -16.15 27.54
N ILE A 11 -9.65 -15.30 28.42
CA ILE A 11 -9.20 -13.95 28.06
C ILE A 11 -8.06 -14.03 27.03
N VAL A 12 -7.05 -14.86 27.26
CA VAL A 12 -5.92 -15.02 26.34
C VAL A 12 -6.41 -15.51 24.96
N ASN A 13 -7.30 -16.50 24.92
CA ASN A 13 -7.85 -16.99 23.67
C ASN A 13 -8.63 -15.90 22.90
N TYR A 14 -9.44 -15.11 23.61
CA TYR A 14 -10.13 -13.97 23.03
C TYR A 14 -9.15 -12.95 22.42
N LEU A 15 -8.08 -12.60 23.14
CA LEU A 15 -7.08 -11.63 22.68
C LEU A 15 -6.35 -12.12 21.43
N ILE A 16 -6.00 -13.41 21.36
CA ILE A 16 -5.39 -14.03 20.18
C ILE A 16 -6.33 -13.93 18.97
N ILE A 17 -7.62 -14.24 19.15
CA ILE A 17 -8.62 -14.16 18.08
C ILE A 17 -8.78 -12.72 17.59
N GLN A 18 -8.85 -11.75 18.51
CA GLN A 18 -8.96 -10.34 18.14
C GLN A 18 -7.73 -9.83 17.40
N GLN A 19 -6.53 -10.27 17.81
CA GLN A 19 -5.30 -9.91 17.12
C GLN A 19 -5.27 -10.44 15.68
N LYS A 20 -5.58 -11.72 15.48
CA LYS A 20 -5.68 -12.32 14.14
C LYS A 20 -6.70 -11.61 13.26
N ARG A 21 -7.84 -11.21 13.83
CA ARG A 21 -8.86 -10.43 13.11
C ARG A 21 -8.32 -9.07 12.67
N ARG A 22 -7.61 -8.34 13.54
CA ARG A 22 -7.00 -7.05 13.20
C ARG A 22 -5.97 -7.18 12.08
N GLU A 23 -5.11 -8.19 12.15
CA GLU A 23 -4.11 -8.46 11.11
C GLU A 23 -4.77 -8.75 9.76
N LYS A 24 -5.82 -9.58 9.74
CA LYS A 24 -6.59 -9.86 8.53
C LYS A 24 -7.21 -8.58 7.94
N LEU A 25 -7.86 -7.78 8.75
CA LEU A 25 -8.49 -6.52 8.32
C LEU A 25 -7.45 -5.53 7.79
N ALA A 26 -6.28 -5.44 8.44
CA ALA A 26 -5.18 -4.59 7.98
C ALA A 26 -4.62 -5.05 6.63
N ALA A 27 -4.44 -6.37 6.44
CA ALA A 27 -4.00 -6.92 5.16
C ALA A 27 -5.03 -6.68 4.04
N GLU A 28 -6.33 -6.83 4.33
CA GLU A 28 -7.41 -6.52 3.38
C GLU A 28 -7.41 -5.02 3.01
N ALA A 29 -7.21 -4.13 3.99
CA ALA A 29 -7.14 -2.69 3.76
C ALA A 29 -5.93 -2.30 2.91
N SER A 30 -4.74 -2.84 3.19
CA SER A 30 -3.54 -2.63 2.36
C SER A 30 -3.75 -3.16 0.94
N GLY A 31 -4.32 -4.38 0.80
CA GLY A 31 -4.67 -4.93 -0.51
C GLY A 31 -5.67 -4.06 -1.29
N ALA A 32 -6.62 -3.41 -0.61
CA ALA A 32 -7.53 -2.45 -1.22
C ALA A 32 -6.81 -1.16 -1.65
N SER A 33 -5.93 -0.62 -0.81
CA SER A 33 -5.11 0.56 -1.11
C SER A 33 -4.22 0.34 -2.34
N VAL A 34 -3.55 -0.81 -2.44
CA VAL A 34 -2.75 -1.20 -3.62
C VAL A 34 -3.61 -1.24 -4.89
N LYS A 35 -4.85 -1.73 -4.82
CA LYS A 35 -5.77 -1.74 -5.98
C LYS A 35 -6.19 -0.33 -6.40
N ILE A 36 -6.49 0.54 -5.43
CA ILE A 36 -6.81 1.96 -5.67
C ILE A 36 -5.61 2.63 -6.34
N GLY A 37 -4.41 2.44 -5.80
CA GLY A 37 -3.17 3.00 -6.34
C GLY A 37 -2.90 2.57 -7.78
N ARG A 38 -3.08 1.28 -8.10
CA ARG A 38 -2.99 0.77 -9.47
C ARG A 38 -3.94 1.49 -10.40
N ASN A 39 -5.21 1.61 -10.01
CA ASN A 39 -6.22 2.27 -10.84
C ASN A 39 -5.87 3.75 -11.08
N MET A 40 -5.40 4.47 -10.06
CA MET A 40 -4.98 5.86 -10.20
C MET A 40 -3.79 6.01 -11.15
N VAL A 41 -2.80 5.11 -11.08
CA VAL A 41 -1.67 5.10 -12.03
C VAL A 41 -2.15 4.88 -13.47
N GLU A 42 -3.03 3.90 -13.69
CA GLU A 42 -3.56 3.58 -15.01
C GLU A 42 -4.35 4.74 -15.62
N GLN A 43 -5.16 5.42 -14.81
CA GLN A 43 -6.04 6.51 -15.24
C GLN A 43 -5.33 7.86 -15.40
N LYS A 44 -4.42 8.20 -14.49
CA LYS A 44 -3.86 9.56 -14.41
C LYS A 44 -2.43 9.65 -14.93
N CYS A 45 -1.59 8.64 -14.71
CA CYS A 45 -0.16 8.73 -15.01
C CYS A 45 0.21 8.38 -16.46
N SER A 46 -0.71 7.80 -17.24
CA SER A 46 -0.51 7.46 -18.66
C SER A 46 -0.73 8.64 -19.61
N PHE A 47 -1.21 9.78 -19.11
CA PHE A 47 -1.59 10.95 -19.91
C PHE A 47 -0.39 11.64 -20.57
N CYS A 48 0.74 11.77 -19.86
CA CYS A 48 1.94 12.46 -20.38
C CYS A 48 2.93 11.51 -21.08
N HIS A 49 3.01 10.25 -20.65
CA HIS A 49 3.89 9.24 -21.22
C HIS A 49 3.42 7.81 -20.86
N GLY A 50 3.94 6.80 -21.56
CA GLY A 50 3.66 5.40 -21.26
C GLY A 50 4.12 4.94 -19.86
N LEU A 51 3.50 3.88 -19.36
CA LEU A 51 3.73 3.32 -18.01
C LEU A 51 4.88 2.31 -17.95
N ASP A 52 5.49 1.96 -19.09
CA ASP A 52 6.57 0.96 -19.18
C ASP A 52 7.74 1.27 -18.22
N ARG A 53 8.03 2.56 -18.04
CA ARG A 53 9.08 3.07 -17.16
C ARG A 53 8.90 2.63 -15.69
N LEU A 54 7.67 2.42 -15.24
CA LEU A 54 7.38 1.96 -13.86
C LEU A 54 7.88 0.54 -13.64
N TYR A 55 7.79 -0.30 -14.67
CA TYR A 55 8.20 -1.70 -14.63
C TYR A 55 9.70 -1.88 -14.88
N MET A 56 10.43 -0.83 -15.27
CA MET A 56 11.87 -0.92 -15.55
C MET A 56 12.76 -0.47 -14.38
N VAL A 57 12.18 0.11 -13.33
CA VAL A 57 12.94 0.64 -12.19
C VAL A 57 12.63 -0.12 -10.90
N ASN A 58 13.65 -0.24 -10.06
CA ASN A 58 13.50 -0.63 -8.67
C ASN A 58 13.84 0.58 -7.80
N LYS A 59 12.92 0.96 -6.92
CA LYS A 59 12.99 2.18 -6.11
C LYS A 59 12.50 1.88 -4.71
N THR A 60 13.12 2.52 -3.71
CA THR A 60 12.58 2.54 -2.35
C THR A 60 11.28 3.34 -2.31
N ARG A 61 10.54 3.19 -1.22
CA ARG A 61 9.33 3.98 -1.00
C ARG A 61 9.61 5.49 -1.08
N GLU A 62 10.68 5.95 -0.44
CA GLU A 62 11.09 7.37 -0.42
C GLU A 62 11.43 7.89 -1.82
N GLU A 63 12.03 7.05 -2.65
CA GLU A 63 12.29 7.36 -4.05
C GLU A 63 11.00 7.44 -4.88
N TRP A 64 10.02 6.60 -4.58
CA TRP A 64 8.69 6.69 -5.19
C TRP A 64 7.94 7.95 -4.76
N VAL A 65 8.01 8.36 -3.49
CA VAL A 65 7.43 9.62 -3.01
C VAL A 65 7.92 10.79 -3.86
N ARG A 66 9.25 10.93 -3.98
CA ARG A 66 9.87 12.00 -4.79
C ARG A 66 9.47 11.91 -6.25
N THR A 67 9.39 10.70 -6.80
CA THR A 67 9.00 10.49 -8.20
C THR A 67 7.56 10.96 -8.44
N VAL A 68 6.62 10.56 -7.58
CA VAL A 68 5.20 10.96 -7.68
C VAL A 68 5.05 12.47 -7.52
N GLU A 69 5.77 13.09 -6.57
CA GLU A 69 5.77 14.55 -6.39
C GLU A 69 6.27 15.30 -7.63
N ASN A 70 7.36 14.85 -8.24
CA ASN A 70 7.86 15.44 -9.47
C ASN A 70 6.84 15.31 -10.61
N MET A 71 6.21 14.14 -10.77
CA MET A 71 5.21 13.94 -11.83
C MET A 71 3.96 14.81 -11.63
N ILE A 72 3.51 14.97 -10.38
CA ILE A 72 2.42 15.91 -10.06
C ILE A 72 2.84 17.34 -10.40
N GLY A 73 4.06 17.74 -10.04
CA GLY A 73 4.59 19.07 -10.37
C GLY A 73 4.66 19.36 -11.87
N TYR A 74 4.85 18.33 -12.70
CA TYR A 74 4.87 18.45 -14.16
C TYR A 74 3.49 18.45 -14.82
N SER A 75 2.41 18.09 -14.12
CA SER A 75 1.08 17.97 -14.73
C SER A 75 0.33 19.29 -14.85
N GLU A 76 0.79 20.34 -14.16
CA GLU A 76 0.15 21.66 -14.02
C GLU A 76 -1.29 21.62 -13.45
N GLN A 77 -1.79 20.44 -13.04
CA GLN A 77 -3.11 20.23 -12.49
C GLN A 77 -3.08 20.28 -10.96
N ALA A 78 -3.72 21.29 -10.37
CA ALA A 78 -3.74 21.50 -8.92
C ALA A 78 -4.31 20.30 -8.14
N ASP A 79 -5.32 19.62 -8.71
CA ASP A 79 -6.01 18.48 -8.08
C ASP A 79 -5.68 17.14 -8.75
N PHE A 80 -4.44 17.01 -9.27
CA PHE A 80 -4.04 15.79 -9.98
C PHE A 80 -4.22 14.53 -9.14
N LEU A 81 -3.85 14.56 -7.85
CA LEU A 81 -4.13 13.48 -6.89
C LEU A 81 -4.51 14.07 -5.53
N SER A 82 -5.55 13.52 -4.91
CA SER A 82 -5.81 13.79 -3.48
C SER A 82 -4.72 13.18 -2.60
N PRO A 83 -4.57 13.60 -1.32
CA PRO A 83 -3.59 13.01 -0.41
C PRO A 83 -3.73 11.49 -0.24
N HIS A 84 -4.97 11.00 -0.19
CA HIS A 84 -5.24 9.56 -0.09
C HIS A 84 -4.89 8.81 -1.39
N GLU A 85 -5.21 9.38 -2.55
CA GLU A 85 -4.84 8.79 -3.84
C GLU A 85 -3.32 8.77 -4.00
N LYS A 86 -2.61 9.85 -3.63
CA LYS A 86 -1.14 9.92 -3.65
C LYS A 86 -0.53 8.80 -2.81
N GLU A 87 -1.02 8.60 -1.60
CA GLU A 87 -0.54 7.56 -0.70
C GLU A 87 -0.79 6.15 -1.27
N ALA A 88 -1.99 5.89 -1.79
CA ALA A 88 -2.33 4.63 -2.44
C ALA A 88 -1.44 4.34 -3.67
N VAL A 89 -1.14 5.37 -4.48
CA VAL A 89 -0.20 5.28 -5.62
C VAL A 89 1.19 4.89 -5.13
N ILE A 90 1.70 5.55 -4.08
CA ILE A 90 3.03 5.24 -3.51
C ILE A 90 3.07 3.80 -2.97
N GLU A 91 2.02 3.35 -2.28
CA GLU A 91 1.92 1.97 -1.79
C GLU A 91 1.93 0.96 -2.93
N PHE A 92 1.13 1.19 -3.98
CA PHE A 92 1.15 0.35 -5.18
C PHE A 92 2.54 0.30 -5.83
N LEU A 93 3.17 1.45 -6.09
CA LEU A 93 4.48 1.51 -6.74
C LEU A 93 5.57 0.83 -5.90
N SER A 94 5.51 0.98 -4.58
CA SER A 94 6.43 0.31 -3.66
C SER A 94 6.24 -1.21 -3.69
N SER A 95 4.99 -1.69 -3.81
CA SER A 95 4.69 -3.14 -3.90
C SER A 95 5.26 -3.82 -5.15
N LEU A 96 5.54 -3.08 -6.23
CA LEU A 96 6.17 -3.61 -7.45
C LEU A 96 7.61 -4.08 -7.25
N SER A 97 8.28 -3.61 -6.19
CA SER A 97 9.63 -4.05 -5.84
C SER A 97 9.59 -5.39 -5.09
N SER A 98 8.65 -5.55 -4.15
CA SER A 98 8.46 -6.76 -3.35
C SER A 98 8.05 -7.99 -4.16
N SER A 99 7.28 -7.80 -5.23
CA SER A 99 6.85 -8.91 -6.11
C SER A 99 7.94 -9.43 -7.05
N ARG A 100 9.06 -8.69 -7.22
CA ARG A 100 10.19 -9.11 -8.08
C ARG A 100 11.28 -9.88 -7.35
N SER A 101 11.42 -9.69 -6.04
CA SER A 101 12.32 -10.50 -5.21
C SER A 101 11.90 -11.97 -5.11
N GLU A 102 10.65 -12.30 -5.41
CA GLU A 102 10.12 -13.68 -5.37
C GLU A 102 10.21 -14.42 -6.72
N GLY A 103 10.55 -13.73 -7.82
CA GLY A 103 10.67 -14.29 -9.18
C GLY A 103 12.11 -14.56 -9.65
N ALA A 104 13.11 -14.25 -8.83
CA ALA A 104 14.52 -14.53 -9.10
C ALA A 104 14.96 -15.77 -8.30
N LYS A 105 14.47 -16.94 -8.68
CA LYS A 105 15.01 -18.23 -8.23
C LYS A 105 15.01 -19.24 -9.36
#